data_AF-A0A2X5PRT4-F1
#
_entry.id   AF-A0A2X5PRT4-F1
#
_cell.length_a   1.000
_cell.length_b   1.000
_cell.length_c   1.000
_cell.angle_alpha   90.00
_cell.angle_beta   90.00
_cell.angle_gamma   90.00
#
_symmetry.space_group_name_H-M   'P 1'
#
loop_
_entity.id
_entity.type
_entity.pdbx_description
1 polymer ?
#
loop_
_entity_poly.entity_id
_entity_poly.type
_entity_poly.pdbx_seq_one_letter_code
_entity_poly.pdbx_strand_id
1 'polypeptide(L)'
;MLTRKEMETLGVNVRLFPALMALTDEQAVSPGLYIPDAFTRFNFQKMRLDISIPQAAMKNTANGYIAPELWDEGINAVLLDYSFNGSNNHGRYGNSQSHYLNLRGGINIGAWRLRDSRTWRDYSSPGSHSRSWQHLTTYAERTITPWKSSLLMGEGTTDSDIFDSLAFRGGRLSSDDSMYPDTMRGFAPVIRGSAATNARVSIRQNGFIIYQTYVSPGAFSITDLFPMYSSGDLEVIVKEASGSEHTFTVPYSSLPVLQREGHLKYSVTAGRFRGGSSHYDNPAFAEGTFIPGDSRTM
;
A
#
# COMPACT_ATOMS: atom_id res chain seq x y z
N MET A 1 -12.41 -24.91 -26.63
CA MET A 1 -13.22 -24.92 -25.39
C MET A 1 -12.26 -24.98 -24.22
N LEU A 2 -12.63 -24.38 -23.10
CA LEU A 2 -11.85 -24.33 -21.86
C LEU A 2 -12.78 -24.62 -20.68
N THR A 3 -12.29 -25.34 -19.69
CA THR A 3 -12.95 -25.52 -18.39
C THR A 3 -12.80 -24.27 -17.52
N ARG A 4 -13.62 -24.16 -16.48
CA ARG A 4 -13.51 -23.09 -15.47
C ARG A 4 -12.09 -23.01 -14.88
N LYS A 5 -11.53 -24.17 -14.51
CA LYS A 5 -10.19 -24.26 -13.89
C LYS A 5 -9.07 -23.85 -14.85
N GLU A 6 -9.18 -24.22 -16.13
CA GLU A 6 -8.24 -23.77 -17.17
C GLU A 6 -8.31 -22.25 -17.36
N MET A 7 -9.51 -21.66 -17.40
CA MET A 7 -9.67 -20.20 -17.47
C MET A 7 -9.06 -19.49 -16.27
N GLU A 8 -9.26 -19.99 -15.05
CA GLU A 8 -8.63 -19.43 -13.85
C GLU A 8 -7.10 -19.51 -13.88
N THR A 9 -6.56 -20.60 -14.43
CA THR A 9 -5.10 -20.82 -14.59
C THR A 9 -4.52 -19.89 -15.65
N LEU A 10 -5.28 -19.59 -16.71
CA LEU A 10 -4.93 -18.58 -17.70
C LEU A 10 -5.05 -17.14 -17.17
N GLY A 11 -5.50 -16.96 -15.93
CA GLY A 11 -5.59 -15.66 -15.27
C GLY A 11 -6.95 -14.98 -15.38
N VAL A 12 -8.00 -15.65 -15.87
CA VAL A 12 -9.36 -15.09 -15.92
C VAL A 12 -9.93 -14.92 -14.51
N ASN A 13 -10.58 -13.78 -14.26
CA ASN A 13 -11.31 -13.54 -13.02
C ASN A 13 -12.76 -14.07 -13.14
N VAL A 14 -12.91 -15.40 -13.03
CA VAL A 14 -14.21 -16.08 -13.20
C VAL A 14 -15.28 -15.62 -12.20
N ARG A 15 -14.89 -15.04 -11.06
CA ARG A 15 -15.80 -14.53 -10.03
C ARG A 15 -16.64 -13.34 -10.51
N LEU A 16 -16.20 -12.64 -11.55
CA LEU A 16 -16.96 -11.54 -12.16
C LEU A 16 -18.18 -12.06 -12.95
N PHE A 17 -18.24 -13.35 -13.24
CA PHE A 17 -19.25 -13.95 -14.11
C PHE A 17 -19.98 -15.09 -13.38
N PRO A 18 -21.11 -14.80 -12.68
CA PRO A 18 -21.86 -15.82 -11.93
C PRO A 18 -22.27 -17.04 -12.77
N ALA A 19 -22.55 -16.84 -14.05
CA ALA A 19 -22.89 -17.93 -14.97
C ALA A 19 -21.71 -18.88 -15.26
N LEU A 20 -20.46 -18.39 -15.24
CA LEU A 20 -19.26 -19.24 -15.31
C LEU A 20 -19.02 -19.98 -14.00
N MET A 21 -19.30 -19.33 -12.87
CA MET A 21 -19.18 -19.95 -11.54
C MET A 21 -20.13 -21.13 -11.35
N ALA A 22 -21.29 -21.11 -11.99
CA ALA A 22 -22.30 -22.17 -11.94
C ALA A 22 -21.93 -23.42 -12.76
N LEU A 23 -20.88 -23.39 -13.58
CA LEU A 23 -20.43 -24.54 -14.36
C LEU A 23 -19.76 -25.59 -13.46
N THR A 24 -19.89 -26.87 -13.85
CA THR A 24 -19.10 -27.95 -13.24
C THR A 24 -17.64 -27.86 -13.69
N ASP A 25 -16.71 -28.37 -12.89
CA ASP A 25 -15.27 -28.25 -13.16
C ASP A 25 -14.82 -28.95 -14.45
N GLU A 26 -15.58 -29.95 -14.91
CA GLU A 26 -15.29 -30.75 -16.10
C GLU A 26 -15.93 -30.16 -17.37
N GLN A 27 -16.84 -29.19 -17.23
CA GLN A 27 -17.56 -28.63 -18.37
C GLN A 27 -16.70 -27.63 -19.13
N ALA A 28 -16.31 -28.00 -20.35
CA ALA A 28 -15.55 -27.13 -21.25
C ALA A 28 -16.47 -26.26 -22.11
N VAL A 29 -16.29 -24.94 -22.05
CA VAL A 29 -17.11 -23.95 -22.77
C VAL A 29 -16.24 -22.99 -23.58
N SER A 30 -16.87 -22.25 -24.50
CA SER A 30 -16.20 -21.14 -25.18
C SER A 30 -16.25 -19.90 -24.29
N PRO A 31 -15.12 -19.24 -24.00
CA PRO A 31 -15.10 -18.01 -23.19
C PRO A 31 -16.09 -16.94 -23.67
N GLY A 32 -16.23 -16.78 -24.98
CA GLY A 32 -17.12 -15.79 -25.60
C GLY A 32 -18.62 -16.00 -25.34
N LEU A 33 -19.03 -17.16 -24.80
CA LEU A 33 -20.42 -17.39 -24.39
C LEU A 33 -20.77 -16.67 -23.08
N TYR A 34 -19.75 -16.36 -22.26
CA TYR A 34 -19.94 -15.84 -20.91
C TYR A 34 -19.21 -14.52 -20.66
N ILE A 35 -18.14 -14.27 -21.41
CA ILE A 35 -17.32 -13.07 -21.30
C ILE A 35 -17.54 -12.25 -22.58
N PRO A 36 -18.15 -11.06 -22.50
CA PRO A 36 -18.32 -10.17 -23.65
C PRO A 36 -16.98 -9.92 -24.37
N ASP A 37 -17.00 -9.83 -25.70
CA ASP A 37 -15.83 -9.58 -26.57
C ASP A 37 -14.69 -10.62 -26.48
N ALA A 38 -14.83 -11.68 -25.68
CA ALA A 38 -13.89 -12.79 -25.67
C ALA A 38 -14.12 -13.72 -26.87
N PHE A 39 -13.04 -14.27 -27.43
CA PHE A 39 -13.13 -15.23 -28.51
C PHE A 39 -12.00 -16.27 -28.49
N THR A 40 -12.26 -17.38 -29.15
CA THR A 40 -11.26 -18.43 -29.42
C THR A 40 -11.27 -18.76 -30.90
N ARG A 41 -10.10 -18.74 -31.54
CA ARG A 41 -9.95 -19.07 -32.96
C ARG A 41 -8.84 -20.08 -33.14
N PHE A 42 -9.17 -21.25 -33.68
CA PHE A 42 -8.17 -22.27 -33.98
C PHE A 42 -7.59 -22.08 -35.39
N ASN A 43 -6.27 -22.05 -35.49
CA ASN A 43 -5.53 -22.02 -36.74
C ASN A 43 -4.97 -23.42 -37.04
N PHE A 44 -5.63 -24.15 -37.93
CA PHE A 44 -5.24 -25.51 -38.32
C PHE A 44 -3.86 -25.59 -38.97
N GLN A 45 -3.49 -24.61 -39.80
CA GLN A 45 -2.20 -24.63 -40.51
C GLN A 45 -1.01 -24.50 -39.55
N LYS A 46 -1.20 -23.77 -38.45
CA LYS A 46 -0.16 -23.53 -37.43
C LYS A 46 -0.33 -24.39 -36.18
N MET A 47 -1.36 -25.25 -36.14
CA MET A 47 -1.75 -26.01 -34.95
C MET A 47 -1.81 -25.15 -33.68
N ARG A 48 -2.41 -23.96 -33.78
CA ARG A 48 -2.41 -22.95 -32.71
C ARG A 48 -3.83 -22.48 -32.38
N LEU A 49 -4.16 -22.42 -31.10
CA LEU A 49 -5.39 -21.81 -30.61
C LEU A 49 -5.12 -20.37 -30.18
N ASP A 50 -5.67 -19.40 -30.91
CA ASP A 50 -5.66 -17.99 -30.51
C ASP A 50 -6.81 -17.76 -29.53
N ILE A 51 -6.52 -17.27 -28.33
CA ILE A 51 -7.50 -16.94 -27.29
C ILE A 51 -7.38 -15.45 -26.99
N SER A 52 -8.49 -14.73 -27.00
CA SER A 52 -8.55 -13.32 -26.64
C SER A 52 -9.62 -13.13 -25.58
N ILE A 53 -9.25 -12.48 -24.48
CA ILE A 53 -10.12 -12.19 -23.34
C ILE A 53 -9.88 -10.71 -22.98
N PRO A 54 -10.92 -9.88 -22.84
CA PRO A 54 -10.74 -8.49 -22.45
C PRO A 54 -10.01 -8.37 -21.12
N GLN A 55 -9.12 -7.39 -21.00
CA GLN A 55 -8.29 -7.24 -19.80
C GLN A 55 -9.13 -7.00 -18.54
N ALA A 56 -10.29 -6.35 -18.64
CA ALA A 56 -11.20 -6.17 -17.51
C ALA A 56 -11.76 -7.48 -16.94
N ALA A 57 -11.76 -8.57 -17.73
CA ALA A 57 -12.17 -9.91 -17.31
C ALA A 57 -11.02 -10.74 -16.74
N MET A 58 -9.78 -10.23 -16.81
CA MET A 58 -8.59 -10.88 -16.26
C MET A 58 -8.38 -10.48 -14.79
N LYS A 59 -7.68 -11.32 -14.04
CA LYS A 59 -7.16 -10.96 -12.71
C LYS A 59 -6.13 -9.87 -12.91
N ASN A 60 -6.39 -8.69 -12.34
CA ASN A 60 -5.46 -7.59 -12.43
C ASN A 60 -4.30 -7.83 -11.44
N THR A 61 -3.16 -8.29 -11.96
CA THR A 61 -1.90 -8.30 -11.21
C THR A 61 -1.21 -6.98 -11.48
N ALA A 62 -1.31 -6.06 -10.52
CA ALA A 62 -0.59 -4.79 -10.60
C ALA A 62 0.90 -5.04 -10.85
N ASN A 63 1.52 -4.20 -11.68
CA ASN A 63 2.96 -4.28 -11.91
C ASN A 63 3.72 -4.21 -10.57
N GLY A 64 4.62 -5.17 -10.34
CA GLY A 64 5.35 -5.31 -9.08
C GLY A 64 4.63 -6.11 -7.99
N TYR A 65 3.52 -6.79 -8.30
CA TYR A 65 2.85 -7.69 -7.35
C TYR A 65 3.75 -8.86 -6.92
N ILE A 66 3.81 -9.10 -5.61
CA ILE A 66 4.50 -10.24 -4.99
C ILE A 66 3.47 -11.01 -4.16
N ALA A 67 3.36 -12.31 -4.40
CA ALA A 67 2.45 -13.18 -3.66
C ALA A 67 2.81 -13.18 -2.15
N PRO A 68 1.84 -13.07 -1.24
CA PRO A 68 2.11 -13.03 0.21
C PRO A 68 2.81 -14.27 0.76
N GLU A 69 2.66 -15.42 0.09
CA GLU A 69 3.34 -16.69 0.44
C GLU A 69 4.86 -16.60 0.26
N LEU A 70 5.35 -15.63 -0.51
CA LEU A 70 6.77 -15.37 -0.73
C LEU A 70 7.35 -14.39 0.29
N TRP A 71 6.55 -13.84 1.21
CA TRP A 71 7.02 -12.87 2.20
C TRP A 71 7.71 -13.59 3.34
N ASP A 72 8.98 -13.26 3.56
CA ASP A 72 9.78 -13.82 4.65
C ASP A 72 9.60 -12.98 5.93
N GLU A 73 9.31 -13.64 7.05
CA GLU A 73 9.22 -12.99 8.36
C GLU A 73 10.60 -12.65 8.94
N GLY A 74 11.66 -13.21 8.35
CA GLY A 74 13.03 -13.06 8.77
C GLY A 74 13.44 -14.09 9.84
N ILE A 75 14.65 -13.91 10.36
CA ILE A 75 15.23 -14.79 11.36
C ILE A 75 15.04 -14.28 12.79
N ASN A 76 15.11 -15.19 13.75
CA ASN A 76 15.18 -14.81 15.16
C ASN A 76 16.52 -14.12 15.42
N ALA A 77 16.47 -12.91 15.97
CA ALA A 77 17.66 -12.09 16.18
C ALA A 77 17.49 -11.12 17.36
N VAL A 78 18.60 -10.76 17.99
CA VAL A 78 18.68 -9.64 18.93
C VAL A 78 19.38 -8.48 18.23
N LEU A 79 18.84 -7.29 18.37
CA LEU A 79 19.29 -6.05 17.75
C LEU A 79 19.69 -5.05 18.83
N LEU A 80 20.80 -4.36 18.61
CA LEU A 80 21.23 -3.23 19.43
C LEU A 80 21.84 -2.17 18.51
N ASP A 81 21.24 -0.99 18.49
CA ASP A 81 21.73 0.21 17.84
C ASP A 81 22.07 1.25 18.92
N TYR A 82 23.20 1.95 18.76
CA TYR A 82 23.62 2.99 19.67
C TYR A 82 24.19 4.19 18.92
N SER A 83 23.83 5.39 19.37
CA SER A 83 24.42 6.65 18.90
C SER A 83 24.86 7.48 20.08
N PHE A 84 26.17 7.75 20.16
CA PHE A 84 26.77 8.54 21.23
C PHE A 84 27.36 9.84 20.67
N ASN A 85 26.98 10.97 21.25
CA ASN A 85 27.48 12.28 20.89
C ASN A 85 27.92 13.02 22.16
N GLY A 86 28.97 13.83 22.05
CA GLY A 86 29.42 14.65 23.16
C GLY A 86 30.08 15.95 22.71
N SER A 87 30.05 16.96 23.58
CA SER A 87 30.71 18.24 23.36
C SER A 87 31.38 18.73 24.65
N ASN A 88 32.56 19.32 24.49
CA ASN A 88 33.32 19.95 25.56
C ASN A 88 33.61 21.40 25.16
N ASN A 89 33.01 22.33 25.88
CA ASN A 89 33.17 23.77 25.64
C ASN A 89 34.04 24.38 26.72
N HIS A 90 35.05 25.14 26.30
CA HIS A 90 35.94 25.87 27.19
C HIS A 90 35.66 27.36 27.03
N GLY A 91 35.23 28.01 28.11
CA GLY A 91 34.83 29.42 28.10
C GLY A 91 35.51 30.20 29.21
N ARG A 92 35.57 31.53 29.04
CA ARG A 92 36.17 32.45 30.01
C ARG A 92 35.51 32.39 31.40
N TYR A 93 34.24 31.98 31.46
CA TYR A 93 33.44 31.87 32.68
C TYR A 93 33.25 30.41 33.15
N GLY A 94 34.06 29.49 32.62
CA GLY A 94 34.08 28.07 33.00
C GLY A 94 33.79 27.11 31.84
N ASN A 95 33.98 25.82 32.12
CA ASN A 95 33.88 24.76 31.12
C ASN A 95 32.51 24.07 31.21
N SER A 96 31.92 23.72 30.08
CA SER A 96 30.74 22.85 30.06
C SER A 96 30.98 21.59 29.23
N GLN A 97 30.34 20.51 29.65
CA GLN A 97 30.41 19.21 29.01
C GLN A 97 28.99 18.69 28.83
N SER A 98 28.73 18.11 27.68
CA SER A 98 27.44 17.50 27.35
C SER A 98 27.67 16.16 26.68
N HIS A 99 26.98 15.13 27.15
CA HIS A 99 26.97 13.80 26.57
C HIS A 99 25.54 13.35 26.34
N TYR A 100 25.30 12.73 25.19
CA TYR A 100 24.03 12.19 24.76
C TYR A 100 24.24 10.80 24.20
N LEU A 101 23.52 9.82 24.74
CA LEU A 101 23.47 8.46 24.22
C LEU A 101 22.03 8.12 23.84
N ASN A 102 21.83 7.65 22.63
CA ASN A 102 20.59 7.03 22.17
C ASN A 102 20.83 5.52 22.05
N LEU A 103 20.00 4.72 22.71
CA LEU A 103 20.04 3.26 22.65
C LEU A 103 18.71 2.76 22.09
N ARG A 104 18.77 1.92 21.05
CA ARG A 104 17.61 1.22 20.50
C ARG A 104 17.88 -0.27 20.55
N GLY A 105 17.15 -0.98 21.39
CA GLY A 105 17.17 -2.43 21.49
C GLY A 105 16.03 -3.05 20.69
N GLY A 106 16.22 -4.29 20.24
CA GLY A 106 15.15 -5.04 19.62
C GLY A 106 15.34 -6.55 19.69
N ILE A 107 14.24 -7.27 19.61
CA ILE A 107 14.21 -8.73 19.51
C ILE A 107 13.23 -9.10 18.40
N ASN A 108 13.65 -9.96 17.48
CA ASN A 108 12.80 -10.57 16.46
C ASN A 108 12.59 -12.04 16.82
N ILE A 109 11.33 -12.48 16.90
CA ILE A 109 10.97 -13.89 17.09
C ILE A 109 9.80 -14.22 16.14
N GLY A 110 10.10 -14.94 15.06
CA GLY A 110 9.15 -15.12 13.95
C GLY A 110 8.61 -13.77 13.47
N ALA A 111 7.28 -13.67 13.34
CA ALA A 111 6.61 -12.43 12.90
C ALA A 111 6.55 -11.31 13.97
N TRP A 112 7.01 -11.56 15.20
CA TRP A 112 6.97 -10.56 16.27
C TRP A 112 8.27 -9.77 16.32
N ARG A 113 8.12 -8.45 16.37
CA ARG A 113 9.23 -7.49 16.44
C ARG A 113 9.03 -6.66 17.71
N LEU A 114 9.84 -6.92 18.73
CA LEU A 114 9.89 -6.12 19.96
C LEU A 114 10.95 -5.03 19.79
N ARG A 115 10.62 -3.79 20.16
CA ARG A 115 11.51 -2.62 20.08
C ARG A 115 11.46 -1.84 21.38
N ASP A 116 12.61 -1.35 21.82
CA ASP A 116 12.78 -0.47 22.99
C ASP A 116 13.74 0.66 22.64
N SER A 117 13.40 1.89 23.03
CA SER A 117 14.22 3.07 22.74
C SER A 117 14.38 3.91 24.00
N ARG A 118 15.64 4.23 24.34
CA ARG A 118 16.02 5.00 25.53
C ARG A 118 17.08 6.02 25.19
N THR A 119 17.07 7.12 25.92
CA THR A 119 18.13 8.13 25.83
C THR A 119 18.74 8.38 27.20
N TRP A 120 20.04 8.62 27.20
CA TRP A 120 20.77 9.08 28.37
C TRP A 120 21.41 10.42 28.05
N ARG A 121 21.29 11.35 28.98
CA ARG A 121 21.83 12.70 28.90
C ARG A 121 22.62 13.01 30.15
N ASP A 122 23.80 13.56 29.96
CA ASP A 122 24.66 14.06 31.03
C ASP A 122 25.15 15.45 30.64
N TYR A 123 24.84 16.44 31.45
CA TYR A 123 25.26 17.82 31.25
C TYR A 123 25.92 18.33 32.53
N SER A 124 27.08 18.96 32.38
CA SER A 124 27.86 19.53 33.46
C SER A 124 28.35 20.92 33.06
N SER A 125 28.16 21.90 33.95
CA SER A 125 28.74 23.24 33.88
C SER A 125 29.04 23.74 35.29
N PRO A 126 29.77 24.85 35.47
CA PRO A 126 29.96 25.42 36.80
C PRO A 126 28.59 25.73 37.41
N GLY A 127 28.28 25.14 38.57
CA GLY A 127 27.02 25.35 39.28
C GLY A 127 25.79 24.60 38.71
N SER A 128 25.92 23.78 37.66
CA SER A 128 24.80 22.97 37.16
C SER A 128 25.28 21.60 36.70
N HIS A 129 24.68 20.56 37.26
CA HIS A 129 24.90 19.18 36.84
C HIS A 129 23.56 18.49 36.70
N SER A 130 23.33 17.82 35.57
CA SER A 130 22.11 17.05 35.34
C SER A 130 22.45 15.77 34.61
N ARG A 131 21.93 14.66 35.13
CA ARG A 131 22.04 13.34 34.52
C ARG A 131 20.67 12.72 34.47
N SER A 132 20.25 12.22 33.32
CA SER A 132 18.94 11.62 33.16
C SER A 132 18.96 10.44 32.21
N TRP A 133 18.25 9.39 32.58
CA TRP A 133 17.84 8.32 31.70
C TRP A 133 16.37 8.54 31.37
N GLN A 134 16.03 8.55 30.10
CA GLN A 134 14.67 8.76 29.63
C GLN A 134 14.22 7.62 28.75
N HIS A 135 13.09 7.05 29.13
CA HIS A 135 12.37 6.06 28.35
C HIS A 135 11.59 6.77 27.22
N LEU A 136 11.77 6.34 25.97
CA LEU A 136 11.04 6.91 24.84
C LEU A 136 9.86 6.03 24.44
N THR A 137 10.10 4.78 24.08
CA THR A 137 9.06 3.83 23.63
C THR A 137 9.47 2.40 23.92
N THR A 138 8.50 1.56 24.29
CA THR A 138 8.58 0.10 24.18
C THR A 138 7.32 -0.41 23.50
N TYR A 139 7.47 -1.21 22.44
CA TYR A 139 6.32 -1.82 21.76
C TYR A 139 6.69 -3.13 21.08
N ALA A 140 5.70 -3.99 20.92
CA ALA A 140 5.73 -5.18 20.09
C ALA A 140 4.83 -4.96 18.88
N GLU A 141 5.36 -5.18 17.68
CA GLU A 141 4.60 -5.09 16.44
C GLU A 141 4.57 -6.42 15.70
N ARG A 142 3.49 -6.65 14.96
CA ARG A 142 3.32 -7.80 14.08
C ARG A 142 2.44 -7.46 12.88
N THR A 143 2.88 -7.91 11.71
CA THR A 143 2.08 -7.88 10.48
C THR A 143 1.01 -8.98 10.48
N ILE A 144 -0.19 -8.63 10.03
CA ILE A 144 -1.34 -9.52 9.79
C ILE A 144 -1.62 -9.51 8.28
N THR A 145 -0.94 -10.40 7.56
CA THR A 145 -0.97 -10.49 6.10
C THR A 145 -2.36 -10.63 5.49
N PRO A 146 -3.29 -11.48 6.01
CA PRO A 146 -4.63 -11.62 5.43
C PRO A 146 -5.45 -10.33 5.41
N TRP A 147 -5.14 -9.39 6.31
CA TRP A 147 -5.83 -8.10 6.43
C TRP A 147 -4.98 -6.94 5.91
N LYS A 148 -3.76 -7.21 5.41
CA LYS A 148 -2.78 -6.19 5.02
C LYS A 148 -2.62 -5.10 6.08
N SER A 149 -2.42 -5.53 7.32
CA SER A 149 -2.49 -4.65 8.49
C SER A 149 -1.36 -4.92 9.46
N SER A 150 -1.03 -3.93 10.28
CA SER A 150 -0.07 -4.01 11.36
C SER A 150 -0.78 -3.89 12.71
N LEU A 151 -0.42 -4.78 13.63
CA LEU A 151 -0.81 -4.75 15.03
C LEU A 151 0.37 -4.22 15.85
N LEU A 152 0.15 -3.13 16.58
CA LEU A 152 1.10 -2.58 17.55
C LEU A 152 0.51 -2.74 18.96
N MET A 153 1.30 -3.28 19.88
CA MET A 153 1.00 -3.38 21.30
C MET A 153 2.10 -2.72 22.11
N GLY A 154 1.74 -1.83 23.02
CA GLY A 154 2.69 -1.04 23.80
C GLY A 154 2.53 0.44 23.48
N GLU A 155 3.64 1.12 23.25
CA GLU A 155 3.66 2.57 23.09
C GLU A 155 3.83 2.99 21.63
N GLY A 156 2.96 3.88 21.17
CA GLY A 156 2.95 4.37 19.80
C GLY A 156 2.22 5.69 19.67
N THR A 157 1.95 6.08 18.42
CA THR A 157 1.18 7.28 18.07
C THR A 157 0.04 6.90 17.13
N THR A 158 -1.10 7.58 17.22
CA THR A 158 -2.19 7.44 16.24
C THR A 158 -1.86 8.16 14.93
N ASP A 159 -2.53 7.76 13.85
CA ASP A 159 -2.38 8.39 12.54
C ASP A 159 -3.03 9.78 12.55
N SER A 160 -2.45 10.72 11.80
CA SER A 160 -2.97 12.09 11.73
C SER A 160 -3.77 12.36 10.44
N ASP A 161 -4.47 11.34 9.92
CA ASP A 161 -5.22 11.46 8.67
C ASP A 161 -6.53 12.26 8.84
N ILE A 162 -7.16 12.16 10.02
CA ILE A 162 -8.46 12.79 10.34
C ILE A 162 -8.38 13.61 11.64
N PHE A 163 -7.80 13.02 12.68
CA PHE A 163 -7.62 13.66 13.98
C PHE A 163 -6.16 14.05 14.22
N ASP A 164 -5.90 14.86 15.24
CA ASP A 164 -4.53 15.12 15.68
C ASP A 164 -3.88 13.85 16.21
N SER A 165 -2.59 13.67 15.94
CA SER A 165 -1.85 12.49 16.41
C SER A 165 -1.72 12.50 17.94
N LEU A 166 -2.13 11.40 18.56
CA LEU A 166 -2.04 11.18 19.99
C LEU A 166 -1.00 10.10 20.30
N ALA A 167 -0.08 10.41 21.21
CA ALA A 167 0.78 9.38 21.79
C ALA A 167 -0.01 8.55 22.80
N PHE A 168 0.15 7.23 22.75
CA PHE A 168 -0.62 6.31 23.57
C PHE A 168 0.23 5.16 24.11
N ARG A 169 -0.31 4.50 25.15
CA ARG A 169 0.09 3.16 25.57
C ARG A 169 -1.14 2.24 25.56
N GLY A 170 -1.11 1.21 24.73
CA GLY A 170 -2.27 0.35 24.48
C GLY A 170 -2.07 -0.57 23.28
N GLY A 171 -3.13 -0.74 22.48
CA GLY A 171 -3.12 -1.51 21.25
C GLY A 171 -3.64 -0.69 20.08
N ARG A 172 -3.04 -0.90 18.90
CA ARG A 172 -3.48 -0.31 17.63
C ARG A 172 -3.44 -1.38 16.54
N LEU A 173 -4.52 -1.47 15.78
CA LEU A 173 -4.60 -2.24 14.55
C LEU A 173 -4.87 -1.27 13.40
N SER A 174 -3.97 -1.21 12.43
CA SER A 174 -4.11 -0.31 11.28
C SER A 174 -3.75 -1.00 9.97
N SER A 175 -4.44 -0.63 8.88
CA SER A 175 -4.04 -1.01 7.53
C SER A 175 -2.64 -0.49 7.21
N ASP A 176 -1.86 -1.26 6.47
CA ASP A 176 -0.49 -0.90 6.07
C ASP A 176 -0.37 -0.80 4.55
N ASP A 177 -0.20 0.43 4.06
CA ASP A 177 -0.08 0.70 2.63
C ASP A 177 1.20 0.11 2.02
N SER A 178 2.23 -0.16 2.83
CA SER A 178 3.47 -0.80 2.35
C SER A 178 3.24 -2.25 1.90
N MET A 179 2.16 -2.88 2.34
CA MET A 179 1.75 -4.23 1.92
C MET A 179 1.09 -4.26 0.53
N TYR A 180 0.87 -3.09 -0.09
CA TYR A 180 0.48 -2.98 -1.48
C TYR A 180 1.70 -2.72 -2.38
N PRO A 181 1.69 -3.24 -3.63
CA PRO A 181 2.65 -2.85 -4.66
C PRO A 181 2.73 -1.34 -4.81
N ASP A 182 3.91 -0.81 -5.15
CA ASP A 182 4.16 0.63 -5.26
C ASP A 182 3.18 1.33 -6.21
N THR A 183 2.81 0.66 -7.30
CA THR A 183 1.81 1.12 -8.29
C THR A 183 0.42 1.29 -7.71
N MET A 184 0.11 0.66 -6.58
CA MET A 184 -1.19 0.70 -5.88
C MET A 184 -1.16 1.52 -4.58
N ARG A 185 -0.02 2.11 -4.22
CA ARG A 185 0.07 3.00 -3.07
C ARG A 185 -0.51 4.38 -3.41
N GLY A 186 -1.20 5.00 -2.47
CA GLY A 186 -1.83 6.30 -2.65
C GLY A 186 -2.95 6.35 -3.69
N PHE A 187 -3.51 7.54 -3.87
CA PHE A 187 -4.60 7.78 -4.80
C PHE A 187 -4.11 7.89 -6.24
N ALA A 188 -4.77 7.15 -7.13
CA ALA A 188 -4.76 7.37 -8.58
C ALA A 188 -6.14 6.95 -9.12
N PRO A 189 -6.69 7.65 -10.12
CA PRO A 189 -8.00 7.34 -10.67
C PRO A 189 -7.94 6.04 -11.45
N VAL A 190 -9.03 5.29 -11.42
CA VAL A 190 -9.17 4.09 -12.26
C VAL A 190 -9.63 4.52 -13.64
N ILE A 191 -8.80 4.26 -14.66
CA ILE A 191 -9.14 4.61 -16.04
C ILE A 191 -9.86 3.43 -16.68
N ARG A 192 -11.11 3.64 -17.09
CA ARG A 192 -11.93 2.63 -17.77
C ARG A 192 -12.15 3.02 -19.22
N GLY A 193 -12.19 2.04 -20.10
CA GLY A 193 -12.48 2.24 -21.52
C GLY A 193 -12.79 0.93 -22.22
N SER A 194 -13.00 1.02 -23.53
CA SER A 194 -13.12 -0.13 -24.41
C SER A 194 -12.22 0.05 -25.63
N ALA A 195 -11.70 -1.07 -26.12
CA ALA A 195 -10.93 -1.13 -27.35
C ALA A 195 -11.67 -2.02 -28.36
N ALA A 196 -11.79 -1.56 -29.61
CA ALA A 196 -12.43 -2.35 -30.66
C ALA A 196 -11.51 -3.46 -31.17
N THR A 197 -10.19 -3.25 -31.12
CA THR A 197 -9.17 -4.18 -31.57
C THR A 197 -8.07 -4.34 -30.51
N ASN A 198 -6.97 -5.03 -30.85
CA ASN A 198 -5.78 -4.95 -30.01
C ASN A 198 -5.28 -3.50 -30.06
N ALA A 199 -5.37 -2.80 -28.94
CA ALA A 199 -5.07 -1.38 -28.86
C ALA A 199 -3.87 -1.12 -27.95
N ARG A 200 -3.13 -0.06 -28.29
CA ARG A 200 -2.12 0.52 -27.40
C ARG A 200 -2.77 1.66 -26.62
N VAL A 201 -2.80 1.55 -25.30
CA VAL A 201 -3.30 2.59 -24.41
C VAL A 201 -2.10 3.35 -23.86
N SER A 202 -2.05 4.65 -24.12
CA SER A 202 -1.02 5.56 -23.63
C SER A 202 -1.68 6.62 -22.75
N ILE A 203 -1.17 6.81 -21.53
CA ILE A 203 -1.65 7.84 -20.61
C ILE A 203 -0.57 8.92 -20.52
N ARG A 204 -0.98 10.17 -20.72
CA ARG A 204 -0.13 11.34 -20.61
C ARG A 204 -0.59 12.25 -19.48
N GLN A 205 0.39 12.86 -18.82
CA GLN A 205 0.14 13.98 -17.91
C GLN A 205 1.15 15.08 -18.23
N ASN A 206 0.68 16.32 -18.34
CA ASN A 206 1.51 17.48 -18.69
C ASN A 206 2.36 17.26 -19.97
N GLY A 207 1.82 16.54 -20.95
CA GLY A 207 2.48 16.22 -22.23
C GLY A 207 3.47 15.04 -22.21
N PHE A 208 3.80 14.47 -21.04
CA PHE A 208 4.70 13.32 -20.93
C PHE A 208 3.89 12.02 -20.83
N ILE A 209 4.33 10.96 -21.53
CA ILE A 209 3.73 9.63 -21.38
C ILE A 209 4.19 9.05 -20.04
N ILE A 210 3.25 8.80 -19.14
CA ILE A 210 3.50 8.29 -17.79
C ILE A 210 3.20 6.79 -17.68
N TYR A 211 2.39 6.26 -18.58
CA TYR A 211 2.01 4.86 -18.62
C TYR A 211 1.68 4.45 -20.05
N GLN A 212 2.06 3.23 -20.42
CA GLN A 212 1.73 2.66 -21.72
C GLN A 212 1.58 1.15 -21.62
N THR A 213 0.47 0.63 -22.12
CA THR A 213 0.22 -0.82 -22.16
C THR A 213 -0.53 -1.21 -23.44
N TYR A 214 -0.63 -2.52 -23.68
CA TYR A 214 -1.43 -3.08 -24.76
C TYR A 214 -2.60 -3.85 -24.16
N VAL A 215 -3.79 -3.64 -24.71
CA VAL A 215 -5.02 -4.30 -24.26
C VAL A 215 -5.63 -5.10 -25.41
N SER A 216 -6.21 -6.24 -25.05
CA SER A 216 -7.01 -7.04 -25.98
C SER A 216 -8.34 -6.32 -26.31
N PRO A 217 -9.01 -6.68 -27.42
CA PRO A 217 -10.34 -6.17 -27.74
C PRO A 217 -11.32 -6.37 -26.58
N GLY A 218 -12.21 -5.39 -26.40
CA GLY A 218 -13.21 -5.33 -25.35
C GLY A 218 -12.89 -4.31 -24.26
N ALA A 219 -13.57 -4.43 -23.12
CA ALA A 219 -13.40 -3.54 -21.99
C ALA A 219 -12.03 -3.71 -21.30
N PHE A 220 -11.44 -2.59 -20.87
CA PHE A 220 -10.22 -2.55 -20.09
C PHE A 220 -10.35 -1.61 -18.88
N SER A 221 -9.56 -1.88 -17.84
CA SER A 221 -9.41 -1.01 -16.68
C SER A 221 -7.96 -0.94 -16.24
N ILE A 222 -7.44 0.28 -16.15
CA ILE A 222 -6.09 0.57 -15.64
C ILE A 222 -6.23 1.01 -14.19
N THR A 223 -5.76 0.16 -13.27
CA THR A 223 -5.83 0.39 -11.82
C THR A 223 -4.45 0.47 -11.17
N ASP A 224 -3.37 0.35 -11.95
CA ASP A 224 -1.98 0.26 -11.49
C ASP A 224 -1.16 1.49 -11.91
N LEU A 225 -1.82 2.65 -12.03
CA LEU A 225 -1.15 3.91 -12.27
C LEU A 225 -0.40 4.35 -11.00
N PHE A 226 0.87 4.72 -11.14
CA PHE A 226 1.62 5.32 -10.04
C PHE A 226 0.93 6.62 -9.58
N PRO A 227 0.81 6.86 -8.27
CA PRO A 227 0.28 8.12 -7.77
C PRO A 227 1.18 9.25 -8.25
N MET A 228 0.60 10.27 -8.88
CA MET A 228 1.33 11.48 -9.23
C MET A 228 0.98 12.57 -8.21
N TYR A 229 1.98 13.13 -7.56
CA TYR A 229 1.79 14.16 -6.52
C TYR A 229 1.44 15.55 -7.10
N SER A 230 1.58 15.72 -8.42
CA SER A 230 1.11 16.90 -9.14
C SER A 230 -0.31 16.70 -9.66
N SER A 231 -1.22 17.62 -9.30
CA SER A 231 -2.51 17.77 -9.96
C SER A 231 -2.31 18.07 -11.45
N GLY A 232 -3.20 17.56 -12.29
CA GLY A 232 -3.14 17.77 -13.73
C GLY A 232 -3.83 16.64 -14.46
N ASP A 233 -4.69 16.99 -15.41
CA ASP A 233 -5.53 16.04 -16.12
C ASP A 233 -4.72 14.95 -16.83
N LEU A 234 -5.29 13.75 -16.86
CA LEU A 234 -4.72 12.60 -17.55
C LEU A 234 -5.34 12.53 -18.95
N GLU A 235 -4.51 12.70 -19.98
CA GLU A 235 -4.91 12.47 -21.37
C GLU A 235 -4.70 10.99 -21.70
N VAL A 236 -5.79 10.27 -21.99
CA VAL A 236 -5.77 8.86 -22.34
C VAL A 236 -5.94 8.72 -23.84
N ILE A 237 -4.99 8.07 -24.50
CA ILE A 237 -4.97 7.85 -25.94
C ILE A 237 -5.02 6.35 -26.19
N VAL A 238 -6.09 5.91 -26.85
CA VAL A 238 -6.29 4.52 -27.28
C VAL A 238 -6.03 4.44 -28.78
N LYS A 239 -4.91 3.84 -29.16
CA LYS A 239 -4.53 3.63 -30.56
C LYS A 239 -4.86 2.20 -30.98
N GLU A 240 -5.84 2.06 -31.85
CA GLU A 240 -6.31 0.79 -32.39
C GLU A 240 -5.32 0.20 -33.41
N ALA A 241 -5.39 -1.10 -33.65
CA ALA A 241 -4.59 -1.79 -34.67
C ALA A 241 -4.86 -1.27 -36.10
N SER A 242 -6.04 -0.69 -36.34
CA SER A 242 -6.40 -0.01 -37.60
C SER A 242 -5.66 1.32 -37.81
N GLY A 243 -4.99 1.84 -36.78
CA GLY A 243 -4.38 3.16 -36.76
C GLY A 243 -5.31 4.29 -36.31
N SER A 244 -6.60 4.00 -36.06
CA SER A 244 -7.53 4.96 -35.45
C SER A 244 -7.11 5.28 -34.00
N GLU A 245 -7.27 6.53 -33.60
CA GLU A 245 -6.93 7.00 -32.25
C GLU A 245 -8.16 7.62 -31.59
N HIS A 246 -8.43 7.21 -30.36
CA HIS A 246 -9.46 7.78 -29.49
C HIS A 246 -8.79 8.43 -28.29
N THR A 247 -9.06 9.71 -28.08
CA THR A 247 -8.52 10.46 -26.95
C THR A 247 -9.63 10.92 -26.04
N PHE A 248 -9.46 10.74 -24.74
CA PHE A 248 -10.34 11.29 -23.72
C PHE A 248 -9.53 11.73 -22.51
N THR A 249 -10.06 12.70 -21.77
CA THR A 249 -9.38 13.29 -20.61
C THR A 249 -10.06 12.83 -19.32
N VAL A 250 -9.27 12.35 -18.37
CA VAL A 250 -9.71 12.02 -17.02
C VAL A 250 -9.16 13.09 -16.07
N PRO A 251 -10.03 13.91 -15.44
CA PRO A 251 -9.56 14.93 -14.52
C PRO A 251 -8.87 14.28 -13.32
N TYR A 252 -7.75 14.85 -12.89
CA TYR A 252 -6.98 14.30 -11.76
C TYR A 252 -6.66 15.37 -10.72
N SER A 253 -7.31 15.21 -9.56
CA SER A 253 -7.04 15.96 -8.34
C SER A 253 -6.87 14.97 -7.21
N SER A 254 -5.79 15.11 -6.45
CA SER A 254 -5.54 14.26 -5.28
C SER A 254 -5.57 15.10 -4.00
N LEU A 255 -6.28 14.60 -2.99
CA LEU A 255 -6.15 15.09 -1.61
C LEU A 255 -5.47 13.98 -0.79
N PRO A 256 -4.66 14.32 0.22
CA PRO A 256 -3.94 13.33 1.04
C PRO A 256 -4.83 12.25 1.67
N VAL A 257 -6.11 12.55 1.89
CA VAL A 257 -7.08 11.62 2.49
C VAL A 257 -7.72 10.66 1.48
N LEU A 258 -7.60 10.90 0.16
CA LEU A 258 -8.27 10.07 -0.84
C LEU A 258 -7.65 8.66 -0.89
N GLN A 259 -8.54 7.67 -1.00
CA GLN A 259 -8.16 6.28 -1.17
C GLN A 259 -8.54 5.80 -2.57
N ARG A 260 -7.72 4.92 -3.13
CA ARG A 260 -7.96 4.32 -4.44
C ARG A 260 -9.22 3.44 -4.38
N GLU A 261 -9.96 3.37 -5.49
CA GLU A 261 -11.15 2.51 -5.59
C GLU A 261 -10.85 1.09 -5.11
N GLY A 262 -11.68 0.58 -4.18
CA GLY A 262 -11.54 -0.76 -3.62
C GLY A 262 -10.50 -0.91 -2.51
N HIS A 263 -9.78 0.16 -2.16
CA HIS A 263 -8.93 0.20 -0.96
C HIS A 263 -9.71 0.70 0.26
N LEU A 264 -9.38 0.16 1.42
CA LEU A 264 -9.91 0.60 2.71
C LEU A 264 -8.73 0.90 3.62
N LYS A 265 -8.52 2.18 3.93
CA LYS A 265 -7.59 2.59 4.98
C LYS A 265 -8.36 2.66 6.30
N TYR A 266 -7.85 1.99 7.33
CA TYR A 266 -8.49 1.97 8.62
C TYR A 266 -7.47 1.93 9.75
N SER A 267 -7.83 2.50 10.90
CA SER A 267 -7.01 2.49 12.11
C SER A 267 -7.92 2.40 13.33
N VAL A 268 -7.69 1.43 14.21
CA VAL A 268 -8.41 1.28 15.47
C VAL A 268 -7.40 1.24 16.59
N THR A 269 -7.48 2.22 17.49
CA THR A 269 -6.58 2.36 18.64
C THR A 269 -7.38 2.37 19.93
N ALA A 270 -6.90 1.66 20.94
CA ALA A 270 -7.45 1.72 22.29
C ALA A 270 -6.31 1.68 23.30
N GLY A 271 -6.35 2.59 24.28
CA GLY A 271 -5.26 2.70 25.23
C GLY A 271 -5.42 3.87 26.18
N ARG A 272 -4.32 4.28 26.78
CA ARG A 272 -4.24 5.50 27.58
C ARG A 272 -3.39 6.52 26.86
N PHE A 273 -3.84 7.77 26.89
CA PHE A 273 -3.06 8.89 26.40
C PHE A 273 -1.73 8.98 27.16
N ARG A 274 -0.67 9.37 26.46
CA ARG A 274 0.68 9.52 27.01
C ARG A 274 1.21 10.92 26.73
N GLY A 275 1.12 11.80 27.73
CA GLY A 275 1.71 13.14 27.67
C GLY A 275 3.23 13.12 27.93
N GLY A 276 3.94 14.10 27.35
CA GLY A 276 5.37 14.31 27.63
C GLY A 276 5.66 15.03 28.96
N SER A 277 4.63 15.50 29.67
CA SER A 277 4.73 16.16 30.96
C SER A 277 3.88 15.46 32.01
N SER A 278 4.33 15.47 33.26
CA SER A 278 3.64 14.87 34.41
C SER A 278 2.41 15.65 34.89
N HIS A 279 2.02 16.71 34.17
CA HIS A 279 0.96 17.64 34.55
C HIS A 279 -0.41 17.28 33.96
N TYR A 280 -0.44 16.35 33.00
CA TYR A 280 -1.67 15.87 32.39
C TYR A 280 -2.03 14.50 32.91
N ASP A 281 -3.32 14.28 33.12
CA ASP A 281 -3.84 12.93 33.33
C ASP A 281 -3.57 12.05 32.11
N ASN A 282 -3.53 10.74 32.32
CA ASN A 282 -3.41 9.73 31.26
C ASN A 282 -4.78 9.05 31.05
N PRO A 283 -5.79 9.76 30.50
CA PRO A 283 -7.13 9.22 30.31
C PRO A 283 -7.10 8.03 29.36
N ALA A 284 -8.01 7.09 29.61
CA ALA A 284 -8.28 6.03 28.66
C ALA A 284 -9.06 6.60 27.47
N PHE A 285 -8.75 6.15 26.27
CA PHE A 285 -9.44 6.54 25.05
C PHE A 285 -9.52 5.36 24.07
N ALA A 286 -10.46 5.47 23.14
CA ALA A 286 -10.54 4.64 21.96
C ALA A 286 -10.81 5.52 20.74
N GLU A 287 -10.16 5.21 19.63
CA GLU A 287 -10.23 5.95 18.37
C GLU A 287 -10.37 4.96 17.22
N GLY A 288 -11.23 5.28 16.25
CA GLY A 288 -11.42 4.50 15.04
C GLY A 288 -11.58 5.39 13.82
N THR A 289 -10.75 5.18 12.81
CA THR A 289 -10.83 5.87 11.51
C THR A 289 -11.06 4.85 10.40
N PHE A 290 -11.93 5.20 9.45
CA PHE A 290 -12.29 4.35 8.31
C PHE A 290 -12.44 5.24 7.07
N ILE A 291 -11.60 4.99 6.08
CA ILE A 291 -11.53 5.78 4.85
C ILE A 291 -11.66 4.81 3.67
N PRO A 292 -12.88 4.62 3.13
CA PRO A 292 -13.11 3.79 1.96
C PRO A 292 -12.77 4.57 0.67
N GLY A 293 -12.14 3.89 -0.29
CA GLY A 293 -12.01 4.39 -1.66
C GLY A 293 -13.23 4.02 -2.48
N ASP A 294 -14.02 5.03 -2.86
CA ASP A 294 -15.23 4.86 -3.68
C ASP A 294 -14.94 5.03 -5.18
N SER A 295 -15.69 4.29 -6.01
CA SER A 295 -15.63 4.35 -7.47
C SER A 295 -16.37 5.55 -8.07
N ARG A 296 -17.09 6.33 -7.25
CA ARG A 296 -18.00 7.40 -7.69
C ARG A 296 -17.44 8.82 -7.52
N THR A 297 -16.20 8.95 -7.05
CA THR A 297 -15.54 10.26 -7.01
C THR A 297 -14.85 10.55 -8.34
N MET A 298 -15.60 11.27 -9.19
CA MET A 298 -15.27 11.93 -10.47
C MET A 298 -15.34 11.08 -11.74
#